data_AF-A0A918BW66-F1
#
_entry.id   AF-A0A918BW66-F1
#
_cell.length_a   1.000
_cell.length_b   1.000
_cell.length_c   1.000
_cell.angle_alpha   90.00
_cell.angle_beta   90.00
_cell.angle_gamma   90.00
#
_symmetry.space_group_name_H-M   'P 1'
#
loop_
_entity.id
_entity.type
_entity.pdbx_description
1 polymer ?
#
loop_
_entity_poly.entity_id
_entity_poly.type
_entity_poly.pdbx_seq_one_letter_code
_entity_poly.pdbx_strand_id
1 'polypeptide(L)'
;MKARALLASLALMLGAAQAVNIQLRPQTPELEALVTAFLKGLSSEGTTLTLDKSAGPLLTVGGKVAFNADVSARSYTVGGERRIEFNPAGPLPLADAVRAELQKELGLSDLTPEAARLRYSGADLNGDGTINITDLAILMGNFGQSGNNMKGDLNSDGHIDDLDLNLFSAQYKLP
;
A
#
# COMPACT_ATOMS: atom_id res chain seq x y z
N MET A 1 13.56 -15.88 4.12
CA MET A 1 12.71 -15.61 2.93
C MET A 1 12.32 -14.14 2.96
N LYS A 2 12.84 -13.31 2.05
CA LYS A 2 12.52 -11.88 2.01
C LYS A 2 11.15 -11.72 1.37
N ALA A 3 10.14 -11.30 2.14
CA ALA A 3 8.88 -10.81 1.57
C ALA A 3 9.23 -9.60 0.69
N ARG A 4 9.10 -9.76 -0.64
CA ARG A 4 9.16 -8.61 -1.56
C ARG A 4 7.86 -7.85 -1.34
N ALA A 5 7.92 -6.82 -0.50
CA ALA A 5 6.85 -5.84 -0.31
C ALA A 5 6.46 -5.26 -1.68
N LEU A 6 5.17 -4.99 -1.89
CA LEU A 6 4.75 -4.13 -2.99
C LEU A 6 5.57 -2.85 -2.94
N LEU A 7 6.30 -2.57 -4.02
CA LEU A 7 6.97 -1.30 -4.20
C LEU A 7 5.91 -0.31 -4.69
N ALA A 8 5.33 0.42 -3.76
CA ALA A 8 4.68 1.68 -4.08
C ALA A 8 5.77 2.72 -4.34
N SER A 9 5.79 3.32 -5.53
CA SER A 9 6.66 4.46 -5.82
C SER A 9 5.91 5.75 -5.48
N LEU A 10 6.47 6.51 -4.54
CA LEU A 10 5.92 7.77 -4.05
C LEU A 10 6.57 8.92 -4.84
N ALA A 11 5.76 9.77 -5.47
CA ALA A 11 6.22 11.06 -5.99
C ALA A 11 5.72 12.16 -5.05
N LEU A 12 6.59 12.65 -4.16
CA LEU A 12 6.28 13.81 -3.32
C LEU A 12 6.50 15.10 -4.10
N MET A 13 5.42 15.84 -4.33
CA MET A 13 5.46 17.25 -4.72
C MET A 13 4.67 18.02 -3.67
N LEU A 14 5.29 19.00 -3.01
CA LEU A 14 4.62 19.86 -2.04
C LEU A 14 3.35 20.48 -2.64
N GLY A 15 2.20 20.26 -1.97
CA GLY A 15 0.95 20.97 -2.27
C GLY A 15 0.08 20.40 -3.40
N ALA A 16 0.48 19.33 -4.08
CA ALA A 16 -0.38 18.59 -5.01
C ALA A 16 -0.68 17.20 -4.43
N ALA A 17 -1.89 16.67 -4.68
CA ALA A 17 -2.29 15.33 -4.25
C ALA A 17 -1.18 14.31 -4.54
N GLN A 18 -0.68 13.61 -3.52
CA GLN A 18 0.39 12.63 -3.70
C GLN A 18 -0.16 11.46 -4.53
N ALA A 19 0.40 11.25 -5.72
CA ALA A 19 0.05 10.11 -6.55
C ALA A 19 0.91 8.91 -6.13
N VAL A 20 0.24 7.83 -5.72
CA VAL A 20 0.86 6.59 -5.28
C VAL A 20 0.52 5.50 -6.29
N ASN A 21 1.54 5.03 -7.01
CA ASN A 21 1.38 3.96 -7.99
C ASN A 21 1.41 2.60 -7.28
N ILE A 22 0.27 1.91 -7.28
CA ILE A 22 0.10 0.60 -6.68
C ILE A 22 0.33 -0.48 -7.73
N GLN A 23 1.42 -1.22 -7.55
CA GLN A 23 1.87 -2.25 -8.48
C GLN A 23 1.08 -3.55 -8.33
N LEU A 24 0.13 -3.79 -9.24
CA LEU A 24 -0.69 -4.99 -9.27
C LEU A 24 -0.97 -5.37 -10.74
N ARG A 25 -1.04 -6.67 -11.04
CA ARG A 25 -1.26 -7.17 -12.40
C ARG A 25 -2.56 -7.97 -12.51
N PRO A 26 -3.74 -7.33 -12.49
CA PRO A 26 -5.00 -8.01 -12.77
C PRO A 26 -5.01 -8.61 -14.18
N GLN A 27 -5.42 -9.87 -14.29
CA GLN A 27 -5.37 -10.63 -15.55
C GLN A 27 -6.71 -10.70 -16.28
N THR A 28 -7.77 -10.08 -15.74
CA THR A 28 -9.09 -9.99 -16.38
C THR A 28 -9.62 -8.55 -16.31
N PRO A 29 -10.48 -8.13 -17.26
CA PRO A 29 -11.12 -6.81 -17.22
C PRO A 29 -11.94 -6.58 -15.94
N GLU A 30 -12.60 -7.61 -15.44
CA GLU A 30 -13.37 -7.55 -14.19
C GLU A 30 -12.46 -7.28 -12.98
N LEU A 31 -11.34 -8.00 -12.86
CA LEU A 31 -10.37 -7.74 -11.78
C LEU A 31 -9.76 -6.34 -11.91
N GLU A 32 -9.44 -5.89 -13.13
CA GLU A 32 -8.92 -4.55 -13.35
C GLU A 32 -9.92 -3.48 -12.91
N ALA A 33 -11.20 -3.65 -13.24
CA ALA A 33 -12.27 -2.74 -12.82
C ALA A 33 -12.45 -2.73 -11.28
N LEU A 34 -12.44 -3.90 -10.64
CA LEU A 34 -12.56 -4.03 -9.19
C LEU A 34 -11.38 -3.40 -8.45
N VAL A 35 -10.14 -3.66 -8.90
CA VAL A 35 -8.93 -3.05 -8.34
C VAL A 35 -8.95 -1.53 -8.52
N THR A 36 -9.30 -1.06 -9.71
CA THR A 36 -9.38 0.39 -9.99
C THR A 36 -10.44 1.08 -9.13
N ALA A 37 -11.62 0.46 -9.00
CA ALA A 37 -12.69 0.97 -8.14
C ALA A 37 -12.27 0.99 -6.66
N PHE A 38 -11.58 -0.05 -6.19
CA PHE A 38 -11.04 -0.11 -4.84
C PHE A 38 -10.05 1.03 -4.55
N LEU A 39 -9.04 1.21 -5.42
CA LEU A 39 -8.03 2.26 -5.26
C LEU A 39 -8.65 3.66 -5.33
N LYS A 40 -9.61 3.86 -6.24
CA LYS A 40 -10.38 5.12 -6.33
C LYS A 40 -11.17 5.39 -5.05
N GLY A 41 -11.78 4.37 -4.46
CA GLY A 41 -12.54 4.50 -3.20
C GLY A 41 -11.68 4.87 -1.99
N LEU A 42 -10.38 4.59 -2.04
CA LEU A 42 -9.40 4.95 -1.00
C LEU A 42 -8.65 6.26 -1.28
N SER A 43 -8.86 6.86 -2.45
CA SER A 43 -8.23 8.14 -2.78
C SER A 43 -8.92 9.30 -2.05
N SER A 44 -8.16 10.34 -1.73
CA SER A 44 -8.62 11.58 -1.10
C SER A 44 -7.89 12.79 -1.70
N GLU A 45 -8.26 14.02 -1.31
CA GLU A 45 -7.60 15.25 -1.79
C GLU A 45 -6.08 15.27 -1.57
N GLY A 46 -5.58 14.55 -0.55
CA GLY A 46 -4.16 14.46 -0.23
C GLY A 46 -3.41 13.26 -0.83
N THR A 47 -4.12 12.21 -1.24
CA THR A 47 -3.52 10.94 -1.69
C THR A 47 -4.36 10.32 -2.79
N THR A 48 -3.82 10.22 -4.00
CA THR A 48 -4.44 9.54 -5.14
C THR A 48 -3.76 8.19 -5.34
N LEU A 49 -4.53 7.10 -5.27
CA LEU A 49 -4.02 5.76 -5.55
C LEU A 49 -4.33 5.37 -6.98
N THR A 50 -3.31 5.00 -7.74
CA THR A 50 -3.42 4.58 -9.15
C THR A 50 -2.93 3.16 -9.34
N LEU A 51 -3.54 2.43 -10.27
CA LEU A 51 -3.08 1.10 -10.65
C LEU A 51 -1.89 1.20 -11.61
N ASP A 52 -0.76 0.60 -11.22
CA ASP A 52 0.38 0.35 -12.09
C ASP A 52 0.49 -1.15 -12.41
N LYS A 53 0.37 -1.48 -13.69
CA LYS A 53 0.39 -2.87 -14.18
C LYS A 53 1.79 -3.35 -14.60
N SER A 54 2.83 -2.54 -14.39
CA SER A 54 4.20 -2.86 -14.82
C SER A 54 4.86 -3.94 -13.96
N ALA A 55 4.45 -4.09 -12.70
CA ALA A 55 5.06 -4.98 -11.73
C ALA A 55 4.05 -5.42 -10.65
N GLY A 56 4.53 -6.17 -9.65
CA GLY A 56 3.70 -6.66 -8.53
C GLY A 56 3.07 -8.03 -8.77
N PRO A 57 2.23 -8.49 -7.84
CA PRO A 57 1.59 -9.81 -7.93
C PRO A 57 0.61 -9.89 -9.10
N LEU A 58 0.53 -11.07 -9.73
CA LEU A 58 -0.54 -11.40 -10.67
C LEU A 58 -1.84 -11.63 -9.91
N LEU A 59 -2.94 -11.03 -10.36
CA LEU A 59 -4.28 -11.27 -9.82
C LEU A 59 -5.08 -12.06 -10.86
N THR A 60 -5.55 -13.26 -10.50
CA THR A 60 -6.27 -14.17 -11.40
C THR A 60 -7.54 -14.70 -10.75
N VAL A 61 -8.55 -15.08 -11.55
CA VAL A 61 -9.73 -15.80 -11.08
C VAL A 61 -9.65 -17.26 -11.52
N GLY A 62 -9.74 -18.18 -10.57
CA GLY A 62 -9.61 -19.61 -10.83
C GLY A 62 -8.21 -20.04 -11.25
N GLY A 63 -8.03 -21.35 -11.40
CA GLY A 63 -6.75 -21.93 -11.79
C GLY A 63 -6.78 -23.45 -11.80
N LYS A 64 -5.61 -24.05 -12.05
CA LYS A 64 -5.48 -25.49 -12.33
C LYS A 64 -5.77 -26.38 -11.12
N VAL A 65 -5.50 -25.88 -9.92
CA VAL A 65 -5.74 -26.62 -8.67
C VAL A 65 -7.06 -26.14 -8.09
N ALA A 66 -7.97 -27.08 -7.85
CA ALA A 66 -9.26 -26.78 -7.24
C ALA A 66 -9.10 -26.02 -5.92
N PHE A 67 -10.03 -25.12 -5.66
CA PHE A 67 -10.12 -24.43 -4.37
C PHE A 67 -10.85 -25.31 -3.36
N ASN A 68 -10.55 -25.09 -2.08
CA ASN A 68 -11.50 -25.42 -1.04
C ASN A 68 -12.68 -24.43 -1.14
N ALA A 69 -13.91 -24.93 -1.05
CA ALA A 69 -15.14 -24.14 -1.13
C ALA A 69 -15.20 -23.01 -0.07
N ASP A 70 -14.54 -23.17 1.07
CA ASP A 70 -14.54 -22.18 2.16
C ASP A 70 -13.46 -21.10 2.01
N VAL A 71 -12.69 -21.12 0.92
CA VAL A 71 -11.56 -20.20 0.70
C VAL A 71 -11.87 -19.26 -0.46
N SER A 72 -11.91 -17.95 -0.20
CA SER A 72 -12.20 -16.93 -1.21
C SER A 72 -11.00 -16.58 -2.11
N ALA A 73 -9.79 -16.70 -1.59
CA ALA A 73 -8.57 -16.44 -2.34
C ALA A 73 -7.37 -17.19 -1.73
N ARG A 74 -6.33 -17.39 -2.54
CA ARG A 74 -5.04 -17.91 -2.08
C ARG A 74 -3.90 -17.09 -2.67
N SER A 75 -2.80 -17.00 -1.94
CA SER A 75 -1.57 -16.39 -2.44
C SER A 75 -0.42 -17.39 -2.42
N TYR A 76 0.35 -17.44 -3.50
CA TYR A 76 1.50 -18.33 -3.64
C TYR A 76 2.51 -17.76 -4.65
N THR A 77 3.72 -18.33 -4.64
CA THR A 77 4.79 -17.97 -5.58
C THR A 77 5.12 -19.16 -6.45
N VAL A 78 5.13 -18.96 -7.77
CA VAL A 78 5.51 -19.98 -8.75
C VAL A 78 6.52 -19.38 -9.72
N GLY A 79 7.67 -20.03 -9.92
CA GLY A 79 8.72 -19.52 -10.81
C GLY A 79 9.25 -18.12 -10.44
N GLY A 80 9.19 -17.74 -9.16
CA GLY A 80 9.57 -16.40 -8.69
C GLY A 80 8.48 -15.33 -8.88
N GLU A 81 7.33 -15.67 -9.46
CA GLU A 81 6.19 -14.79 -9.63
C GLU A 81 5.16 -15.00 -8.53
N ARG A 82 4.85 -13.93 -7.79
CA ARG A 82 3.77 -13.95 -6.79
C ARG A 82 2.42 -13.83 -7.47
N ARG A 83 1.46 -14.65 -7.03
CA ARG A 83 0.10 -14.66 -7.52
C ARG A 83 -0.89 -14.60 -6.36
N ILE A 84 -1.98 -13.88 -6.59
CA ILE A 84 -3.20 -13.88 -5.78
C ILE A 84 -4.30 -14.44 -6.68
N GLU A 85 -4.83 -15.60 -6.32
CA GLU A 85 -5.83 -16.30 -7.11
C GLU A 85 -7.15 -16.32 -6.35
N PHE A 86 -8.19 -15.75 -6.95
CA PHE A 86 -9.54 -15.66 -6.40
C PHE A 86 -10.36 -16.88 -6.77
N ASN A 87 -11.11 -17.42 -5.81
CA ASN A 87 -11.99 -18.56 -6.01
C ASN A 87 -13.30 -18.10 -6.68
N PRO A 88 -13.60 -18.52 -7.92
CA PRO A 88 -14.85 -18.16 -8.58
C PRO A 88 -16.10 -18.76 -7.92
N ALA A 89 -15.93 -19.82 -7.12
CA ALA A 89 -16.99 -20.48 -6.37
C ALA A 89 -16.73 -20.40 -4.85
N GLY A 90 -16.02 -19.35 -4.42
CA GLY A 90 -15.72 -19.12 -3.00
C GLY A 90 -16.94 -18.61 -2.23
N PRO A 91 -16.81 -18.50 -0.89
CA PRO A 91 -17.91 -18.10 -0.03
C PRO A 91 -18.22 -16.58 -0.11
N LEU A 92 -17.30 -15.79 -0.67
CA LEU A 92 -17.48 -14.35 -0.89
C LEU A 92 -17.70 -14.04 -2.38
N PRO A 93 -18.55 -13.04 -2.70
CA PRO A 93 -18.55 -12.42 -4.01
C PRO A 93 -17.13 -11.95 -4.40
N LEU A 94 -16.80 -12.01 -5.70
CA LEU A 94 -15.46 -11.66 -6.19
C LEU A 94 -15.02 -10.25 -5.74
N ALA A 95 -15.93 -9.28 -5.78
CA ALA A 95 -15.66 -7.92 -5.32
C ALA A 95 -15.18 -7.87 -3.86
N ASP A 96 -15.84 -8.62 -2.97
CA ASP A 96 -15.50 -8.66 -1.55
C ASP A 96 -14.20 -9.42 -1.29
N ALA A 97 -13.96 -10.50 -2.04
CA ALA A 97 -12.69 -11.21 -1.99
C ALA A 97 -11.52 -10.32 -2.43
N VAL A 98 -11.68 -9.55 -3.52
CA VAL A 98 -10.69 -8.56 -3.98
C VAL A 98 -10.45 -7.50 -2.93
N ARG A 99 -11.50 -6.92 -2.33
CA ARG A 99 -11.37 -5.92 -1.26
C ARG A 99 -10.55 -6.45 -0.08
N ALA A 100 -10.86 -7.66 0.39
CA ALA A 100 -10.18 -8.28 1.51
C ALA A 100 -8.69 -8.56 1.22
N GLU A 101 -8.37 -9.12 0.05
CA GLU A 101 -6.98 -9.39 -0.33
C GLU A 101 -6.20 -8.10 -0.56
N LEU A 102 -6.80 -7.06 -1.15
CA LEU A 102 -6.13 -5.78 -1.32
C LEU A 102 -5.90 -5.04 0.00
N GLN A 103 -6.84 -5.09 0.95
CA GLN A 103 -6.61 -4.55 2.30
C GLN A 103 -5.33 -5.14 2.91
N LYS A 104 -5.22 -6.46 2.87
CA LYS A 104 -4.07 -7.20 3.38
C LYS A 104 -2.80 -6.90 2.58
N GLU A 105 -2.89 -6.86 1.26
CA GLU A 105 -1.76 -6.62 0.37
C GLU A 105 -1.15 -5.24 0.58
N LEU A 106 -1.99 -4.23 0.82
CA LEU A 106 -1.56 -2.86 1.06
C LEU A 106 -1.21 -2.59 2.53
N GLY A 107 -1.52 -3.54 3.42
CA GLY A 107 -1.29 -3.41 4.86
C GLY A 107 -2.15 -2.31 5.49
N LEU A 108 -3.40 -2.18 5.05
CA LEU A 108 -4.33 -1.18 5.57
C LEU A 108 -5.03 -1.69 6.82
N SER A 109 -5.02 -0.89 7.89
CA SER A 109 -5.74 -1.17 9.13
C SER A 109 -7.26 -1.15 8.94
N ASP A 110 -7.75 -0.29 8.04
CA ASP A 110 -9.15 -0.20 7.64
C ASP A 110 -9.28 0.25 6.17
N LEU A 111 -10.46 0.09 5.57
CA LEU A 111 -10.76 0.44 4.18
C LEU A 111 -11.29 1.87 4.06
N THR A 112 -10.54 2.83 4.58
CA THR A 112 -10.88 4.27 4.53
C THR A 112 -9.81 5.09 3.80
N PRO A 113 -10.20 6.22 3.17
CA PRO A 113 -9.22 7.14 2.61
C PRO A 113 -8.22 7.67 3.63
N GLU A 114 -8.63 7.82 4.90
CA GLU A 114 -7.75 8.24 5.98
C GLU A 114 -6.66 7.20 6.26
N ALA A 115 -7.02 5.91 6.34
CA ALA A 115 -6.06 4.84 6.54
C ALA A 115 -5.07 4.75 5.38
N ALA A 116 -5.54 4.91 4.14
CA ALA A 116 -4.68 4.98 2.97
C ALA A 116 -3.73 6.20 3.01
N ARG A 117 -4.25 7.38 3.36
CA ARG A 117 -3.44 8.59 3.50
C ARG A 117 -2.34 8.42 4.56
N LEU A 118 -2.67 7.85 5.73
CA LEU A 118 -1.69 7.57 6.77
C LEU A 118 -0.63 6.60 6.26
N ARG A 119 -1.04 5.48 5.67
CA ARG A 119 -0.16 4.43 5.16
C ARG A 119 0.85 4.94 4.12
N TYR A 120 0.43 5.83 3.23
CA TYR A 120 1.24 6.31 2.10
C TYR A 120 1.86 7.69 2.29
N SER A 121 1.66 8.30 3.45
CA SER A 121 2.25 9.59 3.78
C SER A 121 3.77 9.60 3.95
N GLY A 122 4.37 8.41 4.17
CA GLY A 122 5.75 8.26 4.61
C GLY A 122 5.98 8.49 6.11
N ALA A 123 5.01 9.08 6.84
CA ALA A 123 5.16 9.45 8.25
C ALA A 123 4.85 8.31 9.24
N ASP A 124 4.17 7.23 8.80
CA ASP A 124 4.07 5.97 9.55
C ASP A 124 5.38 5.17 9.36
N LEU A 125 6.39 5.50 10.17
CA LEU A 125 7.77 5.04 10.03
C LEU A 125 8.00 3.62 10.56
N ASN A 126 7.14 3.16 11.47
CA ASN A 126 7.14 1.79 11.97
C ASN A 126 6.19 0.85 11.18
N GLY A 127 5.24 1.40 10.42
CA GLY A 127 4.29 0.65 9.60
C GLY A 127 3.14 0.02 10.38
N ASP A 128 2.78 0.59 11.54
CA ASP A 128 1.69 0.09 12.40
C ASP A 128 0.31 0.65 12.05
N GLY A 129 0.25 1.58 11.07
CA GLY A 129 -0.98 2.21 10.59
C GLY A 129 -1.41 3.44 11.40
N THR A 130 -0.60 3.88 12.36
CA THR A 130 -0.86 5.06 13.19
C THR A 130 0.36 5.97 13.21
N ILE A 131 0.18 7.27 13.00
CA ILE A 131 1.29 8.24 13.16
C ILE A 131 1.27 8.73 14.61
N ASN A 132 2.22 8.26 15.42
CA ASN A 132 2.29 8.57 16.85
C ASN A 132 3.74 8.79 17.34
N ILE A 133 3.91 8.89 18.67
CA ILE A 133 5.21 9.19 19.29
C ILE A 133 6.29 8.16 18.96
N THR A 134 5.91 6.93 18.63
CA THR A 134 6.82 5.87 18.21
C THR A 134 7.45 6.22 16.86
N ASP A 135 6.69 6.76 15.91
CA ASP A 135 7.23 7.24 14.64
C ASP A 135 8.09 8.47 14.83
N LEU A 136 7.66 9.41 15.67
CA LEU A 136 8.47 10.57 16.02
C LEU A 136 9.82 10.16 16.61
N ALA A 137 9.85 9.14 17.46
CA ALA A 137 11.10 8.62 18.02
C ALA A 137 12.02 8.03 16.94
N ILE A 138 11.45 7.39 15.90
CA ILE A 138 12.23 6.90 14.75
C ILE A 138 12.79 8.08 13.94
N LEU A 139 11.96 9.09 13.64
CA LEU A 139 12.39 10.29 12.92
C LEU A 139 13.54 11.00 13.66
N MET A 140 13.36 11.25 14.96
CA MET A 140 14.36 11.92 15.80
C MET A 140 15.62 11.07 16.00
N GLY A 141 15.50 9.74 16.01
CA GLY A 141 16.65 8.84 16.05
C GLY A 141 17.52 8.91 14.79
N ASN A 142 16.96 9.35 13.65
CA ASN A 142 17.67 9.52 12.40
C ASN A 142 17.96 10.98 12.03
N PHE A 143 17.60 11.93 12.89
CA PHE A 143 17.76 13.35 12.61
C PHE A 143 19.23 13.74 12.37
N GLY A 144 19.46 14.54 11.33
CA GLY A 144 20.80 14.95 10.87
C GLY A 144 21.53 13.91 10.03
N GLN A 145 20.95 12.75 9.76
CA GLN A 145 21.52 11.78 8.82
C GLN A 145 21.33 12.24 7.36
N SER A 146 22.21 11.76 6.47
CA SER A 146 22.12 12.00 5.03
C SER A 146 22.45 10.73 4.23
N GLY A 147 21.86 10.59 3.04
CA GLY A 147 21.98 9.39 2.22
C GLY A 147 20.73 9.09 1.41
N ASN A 148 20.63 7.86 0.88
CA ASN A 148 19.49 7.42 0.08
C ASN A 148 18.62 6.44 0.88
N ASN A 149 17.30 6.49 0.65
CA ASN A 149 16.31 5.55 1.22
C ASN A 149 16.32 5.50 2.76
N MET A 150 16.52 6.63 3.42
CA MET A 150 16.52 6.69 4.88
C MET A 150 15.09 6.77 5.42
N LYS A 151 14.84 6.14 6.56
CA LYS A 151 13.56 6.26 7.26
C LYS A 151 13.49 7.64 7.91
N GLY A 152 12.56 8.47 7.45
CA GLY A 152 12.37 9.83 7.98
C GLY A 152 12.77 10.94 7.01
N ASP A 153 13.37 10.62 5.86
CA ASP A 153 13.52 11.54 4.72
C ASP A 153 12.19 11.60 3.98
N LEU A 154 11.28 12.44 4.48
CA LEU A 154 9.90 12.54 4.03
C LEU A 154 9.75 13.38 2.78
N ASN A 155 10.67 14.31 2.52
CA ASN A 155 10.69 15.10 1.28
C ASN A 155 11.55 14.47 0.17
N SER A 156 12.30 13.41 0.48
CA SER A 156 13.20 12.69 -0.44
C SER A 156 14.34 13.57 -0.98
N ASP A 157 14.83 14.51 -0.19
CA ASP A 157 15.96 15.40 -0.55
C ASP A 157 17.34 14.84 -0.15
N GLY A 158 17.36 13.69 0.51
CA GLY A 158 18.57 13.00 0.94
C GLY A 158 19.12 13.47 2.29
N HIS A 159 18.38 14.31 3.01
CA HIS A 159 18.66 14.74 4.37
C HIS A 159 17.47 14.43 5.28
N ILE A 160 17.74 14.26 6.57
CA ILE A 160 16.69 14.20 7.59
C ILE A 160 16.84 15.42 8.48
N ASP A 161 16.01 16.43 8.27
CA ASP A 161 16.14 17.72 8.94
C ASP A 161 14.79 18.35 9.35
N ASP A 162 14.81 19.65 9.63
CA ASP A 162 13.63 20.40 10.08
C ASP A 162 12.50 20.38 9.04
N LEU A 163 12.79 20.21 7.74
CA LEU A 163 11.78 20.08 6.70
C LEU A 163 10.96 18.79 6.88
N ASP A 164 11.63 17.69 7.20
CA ASP A 164 10.95 16.41 7.47
C ASP A 164 10.17 16.45 8.77
N LEU A 165 10.72 17.08 9.82
CA LEU A 165 9.99 17.26 11.07
C LEU A 165 8.72 18.10 10.87
N ASN A 166 8.77 19.13 10.02
CA ASN A 166 7.59 19.92 9.67
C ASN A 166 6.55 19.10 8.89
N LEU A 167 6.98 18.28 7.93
CA LEU A 167 6.10 17.37 7.18
C LEU A 167 5.46 16.32 8.08
N PHE A 168 6.21 15.77 9.03
CA PHE A 168 5.71 14.82 10.01
C PHE A 168 4.66 15.48 10.93
N SER A 169 4.96 16.68 11.43
CA SER A 169 4.08 17.41 12.37
C SER A 169 2.74 17.78 11.76
N ALA A 170 2.66 18.00 10.44
CA ALA A 170 1.40 18.24 9.73
C ALA A 170 0.43 17.03 9.77
N GLN A 171 0.94 15.84 10.10
CA GLN A 171 0.20 14.58 10.07
C GLN A 171 0.03 13.95 11.44
N TYR A 172 0.94 14.30 12.36
CA TYR A 172 0.91 13.87 13.74
C TYR A 172 -0.38 14.31 14.44
N LYS A 173 -1.08 13.35 15.05
CA LYS A 173 -2.24 13.63 15.89
C LYS A 173 -1.85 13.42 17.35
N LEU A 174 -2.02 14.46 18.16
CA LEU A 174 -1.96 14.30 19.60
C LEU A 174 -3.12 13.40 20.06
N PRO A 175 -2.88 12.44 20.97
CA PRO A 175 -3.94 11.63 21.57
C PRO A 175 -4.92 12.47 22.39
#